data_AF-A0A8I1U4S4-F1
#
_entry.id   AF-A0A8I1U4S4-F1
#
_cell.length_a   1.000
_cell.length_b   1.000
_cell.length_c   1.000
_cell.angle_alpha   90.00
_cell.angle_beta   90.00
_cell.angle_gamma   90.00
#
_symmetry.space_group_name_H-M   'P 1'
#
loop_
_entity.id
_entity.type
_entity.pdbx_description
1 polymer ?
#
loop_
_entity_poly.entity_id
_entity_poly.type
_entity_poly.pdbx_seq_one_letter_code
_entity_poly.pdbx_strand_id
1 'polypeptide(L)'
;MKVFYPLRFEDVPASGPHEVGTQYRVAFGLEHWGEGEAEYVYKVQMVYGGQVSGRRSPSFPEGSDDLERVLDALQRVRKGEGQKSRGAVHPAGPDKGITPSEAKDQTSDI
;
A
#
# COMPACT_ATOMS: atom_id res chain seq x y z
N MET A 1 -5.85 11.79 -5.34
CA MET A 1 -6.43 10.43 -5.49
C MET A 1 -5.49 9.43 -4.84
N LYS A 2 -5.99 8.45 -4.07
CA LYS A 2 -5.14 7.39 -3.51
C LYS A 2 -4.89 6.36 -4.61
N VAL A 3 -3.61 6.10 -4.89
CA VAL A 3 -3.19 5.32 -6.06
C VAL A 3 -2.88 3.86 -5.68
N PHE A 4 -2.61 3.61 -4.39
CA PHE A 4 -2.22 2.31 -3.84
C PHE A 4 -3.20 1.82 -2.76
N TYR A 5 -3.62 0.57 -2.87
CA TYR A 5 -4.54 -0.13 -1.98
C TYR A 5 -3.83 -1.36 -1.37
N PRO A 6 -3.26 -1.24 -0.16
CA PRO A 6 -2.59 -2.37 0.47
C PRO A 6 -3.61 -3.44 0.85
N LEU A 7 -3.24 -4.71 0.64
CA LEU A 7 -4.00 -5.88 1.06
C LEU A 7 -3.38 -6.51 2.31
N ARG A 8 -2.04 -6.52 2.37
CA ARG A 8 -1.26 -6.97 3.51
C ARG A 8 0.02 -6.15 3.64
N PHE A 9 0.51 -6.01 4.86
CA PHE A 9 1.76 -5.28 5.12
C PHE A 9 2.44 -5.71 6.41
N GLU A 10 3.70 -5.36 6.53
CA GLU A 10 4.49 -5.40 7.76
C GLU A 10 5.12 -4.03 7.98
N ASP A 11 5.13 -3.56 9.22
CA ASP A 11 5.85 -2.35 9.61
C ASP A 11 7.18 -2.74 10.25
N VAL A 12 8.27 -2.21 9.69
CA VAL A 12 9.65 -2.44 10.13
C VAL A 12 10.15 -1.16 10.79
N PRO A 13 10.55 -1.16 12.07
CA PRO A 13 11.12 0.01 12.72
C PRO A 13 12.35 0.53 11.98
N ALA A 14 12.44 1.84 11.73
CA ALA A 14 13.62 2.45 11.13
C ALA A 14 14.66 2.79 12.21
N SER A 15 15.94 2.62 11.91
CA SER A 15 17.02 3.01 12.81
C SER A 15 17.27 4.52 12.77
N GLY A 16 18.13 5.00 13.69
CA GLY A 16 18.72 6.33 13.54
C GLY A 16 19.43 6.46 12.18
N PRO A 17 19.47 7.66 11.57
CA PRO A 17 19.07 8.96 12.10
C PRO A 17 17.58 9.31 11.89
N HIS A 18 16.72 8.35 11.54
CA HIS A 18 15.29 8.62 11.48
C HIS A 18 14.74 8.97 12.87
N GLU A 19 13.70 9.79 12.91
CA GLU A 19 13.03 10.16 14.16
C GLU A 19 12.44 8.90 14.83
N VAL A 20 12.43 8.88 16.17
CA VAL A 20 11.88 7.76 16.95
C VAL A 20 10.43 7.49 16.54
N GLY A 21 10.10 6.22 16.29
CA GLY A 21 8.77 5.81 15.84
C GLY A 21 8.58 5.89 14.31
N THR A 22 9.60 6.29 13.55
CA THR A 22 9.64 6.09 12.09
C THR A 22 9.69 4.61 11.76
N GLN A 23 8.92 4.20 10.76
CA GLN A 23 8.87 2.82 10.27
C GLN A 23 8.87 2.77 8.75
N TYR A 24 9.31 1.66 8.18
CA TYR A 24 9.06 1.28 6.81
C TYR A 24 7.82 0.39 6.76
N ARG A 25 6.80 0.76 5.99
CA ARG A 25 5.71 -0.14 5.66
C ARG A 25 6.03 -0.89 4.39
N VAL A 26 6.23 -2.19 4.52
CA VAL A 26 6.43 -3.12 3.40
C VAL A 26 5.09 -3.77 3.10
N ALA A 27 4.51 -3.48 1.94
CA ALA A 27 3.14 -3.86 1.62
C ALA A 27 3.04 -4.60 0.29
N PHE A 28 2.06 -5.50 0.20
CA PHE A 28 1.54 -6.06 -1.04
C PHE A 28 0.12 -5.52 -1.27
N GLY A 29 -0.17 -5.08 -2.48
CA GLY A 29 -1.47 -4.50 -2.81
C GLY A 29 -1.63 -4.14 -4.28
N LEU A 30 -2.70 -3.43 -4.59
CA LEU A 30 -3.02 -2.97 -5.94
C LEU A 30 -2.59 -1.51 -6.13
N GLU A 31 -1.95 -1.18 -7.24
CA GLU A 31 -1.57 0.19 -7.60
C GLU A 31 -2.01 0.56 -9.02
N HIS A 32 -2.63 1.74 -9.18
CA HIS A 32 -2.93 2.29 -10.51
C HIS A 32 -1.76 3.09 -11.07
N TRP A 33 -1.25 2.77 -12.26
CA TRP A 33 -0.13 3.51 -12.86
C TRP A 33 -0.54 4.54 -13.93
N GLY A 34 -1.85 4.73 -14.14
CA GLY A 34 -2.39 5.68 -15.11
C GLY A 34 -3.82 5.32 -15.50
N GLU A 35 -4.16 5.57 -16.75
CA GLU A 35 -5.41 5.10 -17.37
C GLU A 35 -5.29 3.62 -17.72
N GLY A 36 -5.41 2.76 -16.71
CA GLY A 36 -5.28 1.33 -16.86
C GLY A 36 -5.75 0.58 -15.61
N GLU A 37 -5.74 -0.75 -15.71
CA GLU A 37 -6.04 -1.64 -14.59
C GLU A 37 -5.03 -1.46 -13.45
N ALA A 38 -5.45 -1.80 -12.23
CA ALA A 38 -4.56 -1.77 -11.08
C ALA A 38 -3.67 -3.01 -11.08
N GLU A 39 -2.39 -2.83 -10.84
CA GLU A 39 -1.41 -3.91 -10.84
C GLU A 39 -1.08 -4.36 -9.42
N TYR A 40 -0.84 -5.66 -9.26
CA TYR A 40 -0.33 -6.18 -7.99
C TYR A 40 1.14 -5.82 -7.82
N VAL A 41 1.43 -5.05 -6.79
CA VAL A 41 2.79 -4.56 -6.51
C VAL A 41 3.21 -4.86 -5.08
N TYR A 42 4.52 -4.92 -4.90
CA TYR A 42 5.13 -4.75 -3.59
C TYR A 42 5.65 -3.32 -3.47
N LYS A 43 5.37 -2.68 -2.35
CA LYS A 43 5.72 -1.27 -2.14
C LYS A 43 6.28 -1.06 -0.74
N VAL A 44 7.39 -0.33 -0.67
CA VAL A 44 7.97 0.15 0.59
C VAL A 44 7.66 1.63 0.71
N GLN A 45 7.11 2.05 1.85
CA GLN A 45 6.77 3.46 2.12
C GLN A 45 7.19 3.85 3.54
N MET A 46 7.57 5.11 3.73
CA MET A 46 7.87 5.63 5.07
C MET A 46 6.59 5.86 5.86
N VAL A 47 6.61 5.55 7.15
CA VAL A 47 5.55 5.82 8.13
C VAL A 47 6.12 6.70 9.23
N TYR A 48 5.46 7.83 9.47
CA TYR A 48 5.79 8.74 10.58
C TYR A 48 4.55 8.93 11.44
N GLY A 49 4.66 8.77 12.76
CA GLY A 49 3.52 8.91 13.68
C GLY A 49 2.33 8.00 13.32
N GLY A 50 2.60 6.81 12.75
CA GLY A 50 1.56 5.87 12.30
C GLY A 50 0.91 6.18 10.95
N GLN A 51 1.33 7.25 10.26
CA GLN A 51 0.79 7.64 8.95
C GLN A 51 1.81 7.44 7.82
N VAL A 52 1.36 6.85 6.70
CA VAL A 52 2.18 6.68 5.50
C VAL A 52 2.45 8.04 4.86
N SER A 53 3.73 8.39 4.68
CA SER A 53 4.15 9.61 3.99
C SER A 53 4.50 9.32 2.54
N GLY A 54 3.53 9.54 1.65
CA GLY A 54 3.65 9.20 0.22
C GLY A 54 4.61 10.08 -0.59
N ARG A 55 5.13 11.19 -0.04
CA ARG A 55 6.02 12.12 -0.78
C ARG A 55 7.51 11.85 -0.56
N ARG A 56 7.88 11.04 0.44
CA ARG A 56 9.29 10.72 0.73
C ARG A 56 9.58 9.29 0.28
N SER A 57 10.58 9.15 -0.57
CA SER A 57 11.12 7.83 -0.91
C SER A 57 11.72 7.18 0.34
N PRO A 58 11.57 5.86 0.51
CA PRO A 58 12.28 5.15 1.56
C PRO A 58 13.79 5.21 1.29
N SER A 59 14.55 5.51 2.34
CA SER A 59 16.01 5.50 2.33
C SER A 59 16.51 4.74 3.55
N PHE A 60 17.58 3.97 3.36
CA PHE A 60 18.18 3.12 4.39
C PHE A 60 19.51 3.74 4.83
N PRO A 61 19.70 4.06 6.11
CA PRO A 61 20.95 4.65 6.60
C PRO A 61 22.14 3.71 6.37
N GLU A 62 23.24 4.26 5.86
CA GLU A 62 24.50 3.51 5.75
C GLU A 62 25.00 3.15 7.16
N GLY A 63 25.44 1.91 7.34
CA GLY A 63 25.83 1.36 8.66
C GLY A 63 24.67 0.85 9.53
N SER A 64 23.43 0.91 9.07
CA SER A 64 22.28 0.21 9.68
C SER A 64 22.00 -1.14 9.02
N ASP A 65 21.16 -1.96 9.64
CA ASP A 65 20.59 -3.19 9.06
C ASP A 65 19.18 -2.96 8.46
N ASP A 66 18.78 -1.70 8.27
CA ASP A 66 17.42 -1.35 7.84
C ASP A 66 17.06 -1.96 6.48
N LEU A 67 18.02 -1.98 5.54
CA LEU A 67 17.82 -2.54 4.22
C LEU A 67 17.53 -4.05 4.30
N GLU A 68 18.35 -4.77 5.06
CA GLU A 68 18.22 -6.21 5.29
C GLU A 68 16.88 -6.55 5.93
N ARG A 69 16.49 -5.82 6.98
CA ARG A 69 15.21 -6.04 7.67
C ARG A 69 14.01 -5.75 6.77
N VAL A 70 14.10 -4.74 5.90
CA VAL A 70 13.06 -4.44 4.90
C VAL A 70 12.99 -5.53 3.81
N LEU A 71 14.12 -6.03 3.32
CA LEU A 71 14.15 -7.12 2.34
C LEU A 71 13.59 -8.42 2.93
N ASP A 72 13.90 -8.72 4.19
CA ASP A 72 13.34 -9.87 4.89
C ASP A 72 11.82 -9.75 5.08
N ALA A 73 11.34 -8.58 5.50
CA ALA A 73 9.90 -8.29 5.58
C ALA A 73 9.23 -8.42 4.20
N LEU A 74 9.90 -8.00 3.14
CA LEU A 74 9.40 -8.15 1.77
C LEU A 74 9.24 -9.63 1.39
N GLN A 75 10.19 -10.49 1.78
CA GLN A 75 10.04 -11.94 1.57
C GLN A 75 8.90 -12.55 2.39
N ARG A 76 8.72 -12.12 3.65
CA ARG A 76 7.58 -12.56 4.49
C ARG A 76 6.25 -12.15 3.87
N VAL A 77 6.11 -10.88 3.49
CA VAL A 77 4.93 -10.36 2.79
C VAL A 77 4.70 -11.09 1.48
N ARG A 78 5.75 -11.44 0.72
CA ARG A 78 5.62 -12.25 -0.50
C ARG A 78 5.08 -13.65 -0.23
N LYS A 79 5.45 -14.28 0.89
CA LYS A 79 4.95 -15.59 1.34
C LYS A 79 3.51 -15.54 1.89
N GLY A 80 2.90 -14.35 1.97
CA GLY A 80 1.54 -14.16 2.45
C GLY A 80 1.43 -13.80 3.93
N GLU A 81 2.56 -13.59 4.60
CA GLU A 81 2.61 -13.15 6.00
C GLU A 81 2.30 -11.64 6.12
N GLY A 82 2.12 -11.16 7.36
CA GLY A 82 1.86 -9.75 7.67
C GLY A 82 0.41 -9.46 8.09
N GLN A 83 0.18 -8.21 8.47
CA GLN A 83 -1.12 -7.70 8.90
C GLN A 83 -2.03 -7.49 7.68
N LYS A 84 -3.27 -7.96 7.76
CA LYS A 84 -4.28 -7.67 6.72
C LYS A 84 -4.71 -6.20 6.83
N SER A 85 -4.78 -5.51 5.70
CA SER A 85 -5.35 -4.17 5.66
C SER A 85 -6.86 -4.24 5.89
N ARG A 86 -7.38 -3.36 6.75
CA ARG A 86 -8.83 -3.23 6.96
C ARG A 86 -9.46 -2.60 5.71
N GLY A 87 -10.41 -3.30 5.10
CA GLY A 87 -11.09 -2.87 3.87
C GLY A 87 -10.40 -3.32 2.58
N ALA A 88 -10.13 -4.62 2.44
CA ALA A 88 -9.60 -5.18 1.19
C ALA A 88 -10.50 -4.80 0.01
N VAL A 89 -10.00 -3.92 -0.85
CA VAL A 89 -10.66 -3.58 -2.11
C VAL A 89 -10.31 -4.70 -3.08
N HIS A 90 -11.32 -5.42 -3.57
CA HIS A 90 -11.13 -6.40 -4.63
C HIS A 90 -10.74 -5.68 -5.92
N PRO A 91 -9.85 -6.24 -6.75
CA PRO A 91 -9.67 -5.71 -8.11
C PRO A 91 -11.04 -5.76 -8.78
N ALA A 92 -11.49 -4.64 -9.34
CA ALA A 92 -12.58 -4.68 -10.30
C ALA A 92 -12.08 -5.58 -11.44
N GLY A 93 -12.76 -6.70 -11.68
CA GLY A 93 -12.59 -7.47 -12.90
C GLY A 93 -12.98 -6.62 -14.13
N PRO A 94 -13.04 -7.21 -15.33
CA PRO A 94 -13.39 -6.48 -16.55
C PRO A 94 -14.90 -6.16 -16.55
N ASP A 95 -15.32 -5.27 -15.67
CA ASP A 95 -16.65 -4.70 -15.64
C ASP A 95 -16.52 -3.26 -16.10
N LYS A 96 -17.17 -2.94 -17.22
CA LYS A 96 -17.34 -1.57 -17.71
C LYS A 96 -18.20 -0.84 -16.69
N GLY A 97 -17.56 -0.28 -15.68
CA GLY A 97 -18.21 0.37 -14.56
C GLY A 97 -19.28 1.34 -15.05
N ILE A 98 -20.50 1.11 -14.60
CA ILE A 98 -21.66 1.98 -14.78
C ILE A 98 -21.25 3.39 -14.32
N THR A 99 -21.33 4.34 -15.23
CA THR A 99 -21.02 5.74 -15.01
C THR A 99 -21.97 6.36 -13.98
N PRO A 100 -21.59 7.47 -13.30
CA PRO A 100 -22.48 8.16 -12.36
C PRO A 100 -23.81 8.64 -12.96
N SER A 101 -23.93 8.69 -14.28
CA SER A 101 -25.19 9.00 -14.98
C SER A 101 -26.14 7.79 -14.96
N GLU A 102 -25.60 6.58 -15.17
CA GLU A 102 -26.35 5.32 -15.19
C GLU A 102 -26.79 4.87 -13.79
N ALA A 103 -26.15 5.39 -12.72
CA ALA A 103 -26.57 5.16 -11.33
C ALA A 103 -27.80 5.99 -10.90
N LYS A 104 -28.15 7.07 -11.61
CA LYS A 104 -29.27 7.95 -11.24
C LYS A 104 -30.64 7.45 -11.70
N ASP A 105 -30.70 6.55 -12.68
CA ASP A 105 -31.97 6.05 -13.21
C ASP A 105 -32.61 4.94 -12.35
N GLN A 106 -31.87 4.34 -11.41
CA GLN A 106 -32.40 3.23 -10.59
C GLN A 106 -33.05 3.66 -9.26
N THR A 107 -33.03 4.95 -8.92
CA THR A 107 -33.70 5.46 -7.70
C THR A 107 -35.09 6.06 -7.94
N SER A 108 -35.65 5.86 -9.14
CA SER A 108 -36.96 6.44 -9.52
C SER A 108 -38.16 5.51 -9.27
N ASP A 109 -37.95 4.23 -8.96
CA ASP A 109 -39.02 3.21 -8.85
C ASP A 109 -39.14 2.59 -7.44
N ILE A 110 -39.20 3.43 -6.40
CA ILE A 110 -39.83 3.08 -5.10
C ILE A 110 -40.69 4.26 -4.62
#